data_AF-A0A6I7W9N5-F1
#
_entry.id   AF-A0A6I7W9N5-F1
#
_cell.length_a   1.000
_cell.length_b   1.000
_cell.length_c   1.000
_cell.angle_alpha   90.00
_cell.angle_beta   90.00
_cell.angle_gamma   90.00
#
_symmetry.space_group_name_H-M   'P 1'
#
loop_
_entity.id
_entity.type
_entity.pdbx_description
1 polymer ?
#
loop_
_entity_poly.entity_id
_entity_poly.type
_entity_poly.pdbx_seq_one_letter_code
_entity_poly.pdbx_strand_id
1 'polypeptide(L)' 'MRLHSCGLLTEGGNGLSECHWGAGAFLLALGASLNPGDEVLLSDPCYPCNQNFIRLYDAKVKFVPVYADTAYQLSADLLR' A
#
# COMPACT_ATOMS: atom_id res chain seq x y z
N MET A 1 22.16 -23.64 -3.21
CA MET A 1 21.95 -22.61 -2.18
C MET A 1 20.44 -22.36 -2.09
N ARG A 2 19.75 -23.08 -1.19
CA ARG A 2 18.29 -22.98 -0.96
C ARG A 2 18.09 -21.98 0.18
N LEU A 3 17.35 -20.90 -0.09
CA LEU A 3 16.86 -20.00 0.94
C LEU A 3 15.87 -20.78 1.83
N HIS A 4 16.25 -21.00 3.09
CA HIS A 4 15.37 -21.54 4.11
C HIS A 4 14.30 -20.50 4.42
N SER A 5 13.04 -20.92 4.26
CA SER A 5 11.83 -20.22 4.63
C SER A 5 11.82 -19.87 6.12
N CYS A 6 11.50 -18.61 6.39
CA CYS A 6 11.15 -18.04 7.68
C CYS A 6 10.19 -18.97 8.44
N GLY A 7 10.69 -19.59 9.51
CA GLY A 7 9.86 -20.28 10.49
C GLY A 7 9.49 -19.30 11.60
N LEU A 8 8.19 -19.06 11.78
CA LEU A 8 7.66 -18.67 13.07
C LEU A 8 6.41 -19.47 13.38
N LEU A 9 6.37 -19.92 14.63
CA LEU A 9 5.45 -20.85 15.25
C LEU A 9 4.05 -20.23 15.40
N THR A 10 3.01 -20.93 14.95
CA THR A 10 1.67 -20.86 15.53
C THR A 10 1.11 -22.28 15.60
N GLU A 11 0.66 -22.68 16.79
CA GLU A 11 0.07 -23.99 17.03
C GLU A 11 -1.30 -24.12 16.36
N GLY A 12 -1.56 -25.27 15.73
CA GLY A 12 -2.88 -25.62 15.18
C GLY A 12 -2.88 -25.74 13.67
N GLY A 13 -2.93 -26.99 13.17
CA GLY A 13 -2.86 -27.31 11.76
C GLY A 13 -4.09 -26.87 10.96
N ASN A 14 -3.86 -26.07 9.92
CA ASN A 14 -4.47 -26.25 8.62
C ASN A 14 -3.58 -25.56 7.57
N GLY A 15 -2.77 -26.36 6.85
CA GLY A 15 -1.77 -25.87 5.90
C GLY A 15 -2.38 -25.32 4.62
N LEU A 16 -3.02 -24.15 4.69
CA LEU A 16 -3.19 -23.29 3.53
C LEU A 16 -2.10 -22.22 3.57
N SER A 17 -1.38 -22.09 2.46
CA SER A 17 -0.27 -21.15 2.32
C SER A 17 -0.78 -19.71 2.36
N GLU A 18 -0.77 -19.10 3.54
CA GLU A 18 -1.29 -17.76 3.78
C GLU A 18 -0.21 -16.67 3.59
N CYS A 19 0.40 -16.61 2.40
CA CYS A 19 1.32 -15.51 2.04
C CYS A 19 0.70 -14.46 1.08
N HIS A 20 -0.63 -14.43 0.92
CA HIS A 20 -1.31 -13.48 0.01
C HIS A 20 -2.17 -12.40 0.70
N TRP A 21 -2.35 -12.45 2.03
CA TRP A 21 -3.32 -11.60 2.71
C TRP A 21 -2.98 -10.11 2.69
N GLY A 22 -1.70 -9.72 2.74
CA GLY A 22 -1.31 -8.30 2.78
C GLY A 22 -1.70 -7.53 1.51
N ALA A 23 -1.29 -8.02 0.34
CA ALA A 23 -1.61 -7.38 -0.93
C ALA A 23 -3.08 -7.59 -1.34
N GLY A 24 -3.65 -8.79 -1.09
CA GLY A 24 -5.04 -9.09 -1.42
C GLY A 24 -6.04 -8.29 -0.58
N ALA A 25 -5.85 -8.19 0.74
CA ALA A 25 -6.71 -7.40 1.60
C ALA A 25 -6.59 -5.89 1.31
N PHE A 26 -5.39 -5.41 0.99
CA PHE A 26 -5.18 -4.01 0.61
C PHE A 26 -5.93 -3.65 -0.68
N LEU A 27 -5.88 -4.52 -1.70
CA LEU A 27 -6.66 -4.35 -2.93
C LEU A 27 -8.17 -4.37 -2.67
N LEU A 28 -8.66 -5.31 -1.84
CA LEU A 28 -10.08 -5.34 -1.48
C LEU A 28 -10.52 -4.05 -0.77
N ALA A 29 -9.71 -3.53 0.15
CA ALA A 29 -10.00 -2.27 0.83
C ALA A 29 -10.04 -1.08 -0.14
N LEU A 30 -9.09 -1.01 -1.08
CA LEU A 30 -9.08 0.02 -2.12
C LEU A 30 -10.30 -0.08 -3.04
N GLY A 31 -10.66 -1.28 -3.49
CA GLY A 31 -11.82 -1.48 -4.36
C GLY A 31 -13.17 -1.22 -3.68
N ALA A 32 -13.24 -1.34 -2.35
CA ALA A 32 -14.43 -0.94 -1.59
C ALA A 32 -14.51 0.58 -1.33
N SER A 33 -13.40 1.30 -1.44
CA SER A 33 -13.29 2.71 -1.04
C SER A 33 -13.20 3.69 -2.21
N LEU A 34 -12.56 3.29 -3.32
CA LEU A 34 -12.29 4.16 -4.46
C LEU A 34 -13.35 4.01 -5.55
N ASN A 35 -13.76 5.15 -6.11
CA ASN A 35 -14.56 5.23 -7.33
C ASN A 35 -13.73 5.80 -8.49
N PRO A 36 -14.13 5.51 -9.74
CA PRO A 36 -13.51 6.13 -10.90
C PRO A 36 -13.52 7.66 -10.83
N GLY A 37 -12.35 8.26 -11.05
CA GLY A 37 -12.15 9.71 -11.00
C GLY A 37 -11.83 10.28 -9.62
N ASP A 38 -11.90 9.48 -8.53
CA ASP A 38 -11.49 9.92 -7.20
C ASP A 38 -10.01 10.31 -7.17
N GLU A 39 -9.66 11.29 -6.35
CA GLU A 39 -8.28 11.75 -6.18
C GLU A 39 -7.71 11.23 -4.86
N VAL A 40 -6.58 10.53 -4.95
CA VAL A 40 -5.85 9.97 -3.80
C VAL A 40 -4.53 10.70 -3.64
N LEU A 41 -4.29 11.21 -2.44
CA LEU A 41 -3.03 11.84 -2.06
C LEU A 41 -1.98 10.76 -1.78
N LEU A 42 -0.84 10.84 -2.47
CA LEU A 42 0.33 10.01 -2.18
C LEU A 42 1.52 10.90 -1.85
N SER A 43 2.36 10.48 -0.91
CA SER A 43 3.64 11.14 -0.67
C SER A 43 4.57 10.99 -1.88
N ASP A 44 5.45 11.95 -2.11
CA ASP A 44 6.59 11.83 -3.02
C ASP A 44 7.90 12.01 -2.23
N PRO A 45 8.71 10.97 -2.00
CA PRO A 45 8.58 9.62 -2.55
C PRO A 45 7.53 8.75 -1.83
N CYS A 46 6.96 7.78 -2.55
CA CYS A 46 6.18 6.67 -2.01
C CYS A 46 6.58 5.34 -2.64
N TYR A 47 6.07 4.22 -2.11
CA TYR A 47 6.25 2.92 -2.73
C TYR A 47 5.67 2.92 -4.17
N PRO A 48 6.46 2.58 -5.21
CA PRO A 48 6.10 2.83 -6.61
C PRO A 48 4.89 2.03 -7.10
N CYS A 49 4.52 0.94 -6.40
CA CYS A 49 3.33 0.15 -6.72
C CYS A 49 2.03 0.85 -6.29
N ASN A 50 2.07 1.77 -5.31
CA ASN A 50 0.87 2.40 -4.76
C ASN A 50 0.07 3.14 -5.83
N GLN A 51 0.74 3.87 -6.73
CA GLN A 51 0.08 4.54 -7.85
C GLN A 51 -0.60 3.55 -8.81
N ASN A 52 -0.06 2.33 -8.97
CA ASN A 52 -0.61 1.35 -9.88
C ASN A 52 -1.91 0.76 -9.32
N PHE A 53 -1.98 0.53 -8.00
CA PHE A 53 -3.20 0.10 -7.34
C PHE A 53 -4.31 1.16 -7.38
N ILE A 54 -3.97 2.44 -7.29
CA ILE A 54 -4.96 3.54 -7.41
C ILE A 54 -5.48 3.62 -8.85
N ARG A 55 -4.57 3.55 -9.84
CA ARG A 55 -4.94 3.57 -11.27
C ARG A 55 -5.78 2.35 -11.69
N LEU A 56 -5.64 1.20 -11.01
CA LEU A 56 -6.47 0.02 -11.25
C LEU A 56 -7.97 0.30 -11.06
N TYR A 57 -8.32 1.25 -10.20
CA TYR A 57 -9.70 1.65 -9.93
C TYR A 57 -10.11 2.96 -10.65
N ASP A 58 -9.39 3.34 -11.72
CA ASP A 58 -9.60 4.60 -12.46
C ASP A 58 -9.51 5.87 -11.60
N ALA A 59 -8.88 5.78 -10.43
CA ALA A 59 -8.61 6.91 -9.56
C ALA A 59 -7.32 7.64 -9.97
N LYS A 60 -7.25 8.92 -9.65
CA LYS A 60 -6.13 9.82 -9.94
C LYS A 60 -5.22 9.93 -8.72
N VAL A 61 -3.93 10.03 -8.98
CA VAL A 61 -2.93 10.25 -7.94
C VAL A 61 -2.53 11.72 -7.94
N LYS A 62 -2.56 12.34 -6.76
CA LYS A 62 -1.95 13.66 -6.52
C LYS A 62 -0.79 13.50 -5.54
N PHE A 63 0.41 13.83 -6.00
CA PHE A 63 1.61 13.70 -5.19
C PHE A 63 1.77 14.90 -4.24
N VAL A 64 2.17 14.61 -3.02
CA VAL A 64 2.54 15.59 -2.00
C VAL A 64 4.03 15.42 -1.71
N PRO A 65 4.89 16.39 -2.08
CA PRO A 65 6.33 16.28 -1.88
C PRO A 65 6.66 16.20 -0.39
N VAL A 66 7.39 15.15 0.00
CA VAL A 66 7.93 14.97 1.34
C VAL A 66 9.42 14.65 1.22
N TYR A 67 10.27 15.50 1.79
CA TYR A 67 11.71 15.33 1.73
C TYR A 67 12.31 15.32 3.13
N ALA A 68 13.64 15.44 3.22
CA ALA A 68 14.35 15.37 4.49
C ALA A 68 13.94 16.47 5.49
N ASP A 69 13.48 17.62 4.99
CA ASP A 69 12.95 18.74 5.77
C ASP A 69 11.64 18.39 6.50
N THR A 70 10.81 17.54 5.91
CA THR A 70 9.58 17.03 6.53
C THR A 70 9.78 15.66 7.20
N ALA A 71 11.03 15.19 7.29
CA ALA A 71 11.37 13.83 7.72
C ALA A 71 10.57 12.74 6.97
N TYR A 72 10.25 12.99 5.70
CA TYR A 72 9.41 12.13 4.86
C TYR A 72 8.00 11.87 5.44
N GLN A 73 7.49 12.76 6.30
CA GLN A 73 6.15 12.65 6.87
C GLN A 73 5.14 13.46 6.08
N LEU A 74 4.03 12.82 5.74
CA LEU A 74 2.85 13.51 5.22
C LEU A 74 2.11 14.16 6.39
N SER A 75 1.88 15.47 6.31
CA SER A 75 1.17 16.22 7.34
C SER A 75 0.12 17.14 6.73
N ALA A 76 -0.88 17.53 7.51
CA ALA A 76 -1.92 18.46 7.08
C ALA A 76 -1.35 19.83 6.66
N ASP A 77 -0.20 20.21 7.21
CA ASP A 77 0.47 21.47 6.86
C ASP A 77 0.92 21.52 5.39
N LEU A 78 1.17 20.36 4.78
CA LEU A 78 1.59 20.21 3.38
C LEU A 78 0.41 20.19 2.39
N LEU A 79 -0.83 20.20 2.88
CA LEU A 79 -2.04 20.08 2.05
C LEU A 79 -2.75 21.41 1.78
N ARG A 80 -2.10 22.54 2.10
CA ARG A 80 -2.65 23.88 1.95
C ARG A 80 -2.61 24.38 0.51
#